data_AF-A0A381VSQ9-F1
#
_entry.id   AF-A0A381VSQ9-F1
#
_cell.length_a   1.000
_cell.length_b   1.000
_cell.length_c   1.000
_cell.angle_alpha   90.00
_cell.angle_beta   90.00
_cell.angle_gamma   90.00
#
_symmetry.space_group_name_H-M   'P 1'
#
loop_
_entity.id
_entity.type
_entity.pdbx_description
1 polymer ?
#
loop_
_entity_poly.entity_id
_entity_poly.type
_entity_poly.pdbx_seq_one_letter_code
_entity_poly.pdbx_strand_id
1 'polypeptide(L)'
;MAIYKTLLTYRIPDERYGQADVMGKTSTIQYEGPEKLLLWLTKDGNNLEEAWDADDMTERPLPGDMYQVELDAKAGDKECLIAGMIGPSTETYHPFGNLKRYEIKTGPDDVPNSSIKDPTYPSHVFDRNDIQENMYDPETKQFKNLRYHDNTSNMDNLDDDRIRHKRNMLLVASDHRVAASDIPAELKKEWTDYRKKLRDLPADWKECPNELIEWPKDPDKAKGVAEMEASGQPKPLIDHYVKIVDRTPEDKKAIEQMWPIAGVDENAP
;
A
#
# COMPACT_ATOMS: atom_id res chain seq x y z
N MET A 1 8.17 -29.03 0.10
CA MET A 1 7.63 -27.79 -0.47
C MET A 1 7.58 -27.90 -1.98
N ALA A 2 6.47 -28.43 -2.49
CA ALA A 2 6.13 -28.33 -3.90
C ALA A 2 5.68 -26.88 -4.19
N ILE A 3 6.52 -26.13 -4.90
CA ILE A 3 6.17 -24.79 -5.38
C ILE A 3 5.32 -24.93 -6.64
N TYR A 4 4.10 -24.42 -6.58
CA TYR A 4 3.23 -24.26 -7.73
C TYR A 4 3.50 -22.89 -8.37
N LYS A 5 3.70 -22.90 -9.70
CA LYS A 5 3.95 -21.70 -10.49
C LYS A 5 2.88 -21.55 -11.55
N THR A 6 2.17 -20.43 -11.56
CA THR A 6 1.20 -20.11 -12.62
C THR A 6 1.09 -18.60 -12.83
N LEU A 7 0.81 -18.19 -14.07
CA LEU A 7 0.50 -16.80 -14.39
C LEU A 7 -1.00 -16.60 -14.22
N LEU A 8 -1.38 -15.76 -13.27
CA LEU A 8 -2.78 -15.41 -13.01
C LEU A 8 -3.17 -14.19 -13.83
N THR A 9 -4.42 -14.17 -14.30
CA THR A 9 -5.07 -12.98 -14.86
C THR A 9 -6.30 -12.67 -14.03
N TYR A 10 -6.44 -11.44 -13.54
CA TYR A 10 -7.54 -11.05 -12.68
C TYR A 10 -8.10 -9.69 -13.06
N ARG A 11 -9.39 -9.51 -12.76
CA ARG A 11 -10.07 -8.23 -12.95
C ARG A 11 -9.59 -7.23 -11.90
N ILE A 12 -9.54 -5.98 -12.33
CA ILE A 12 -9.22 -4.83 -11.48
C ILE A 12 -10.34 -3.81 -11.62
N PRO A 13 -10.57 -2.96 -10.62
CA PRO A 13 -11.60 -1.93 -10.72
C PRO A 13 -11.27 -0.90 -11.81
N ASP A 14 -12.31 -0.23 -12.29
CA ASP A 14 -12.21 0.82 -13.31
C ASP A 14 -11.42 2.03 -12.81
N GLU A 15 -11.48 2.30 -11.50
CA GLU A 15 -10.79 3.39 -10.80
C GLU A 15 -10.15 2.87 -9.52
N ARG A 16 -9.09 3.54 -9.04
CA ARG A 16 -8.42 3.18 -7.78
C ARG A 16 -9.40 3.25 -6.61
N TYR A 17 -9.50 2.15 -5.85
CA TYR A 17 -10.45 1.97 -4.74
C TYR A 17 -11.93 1.96 -5.15
N GLY A 18 -12.21 1.95 -6.46
CA GLY A 18 -13.55 1.77 -6.99
C GLY A 18 -14.06 0.34 -6.83
N GLN A 19 -15.37 0.17 -6.99
CA GLN A 19 -16.06 -1.13 -6.87
C GLN A 19 -16.64 -1.63 -8.20
N ALA A 20 -16.55 -0.82 -9.26
CA ALA A 20 -17.00 -1.16 -10.60
C ALA A 20 -15.84 -1.70 -11.46
N ASP A 21 -16.13 -2.66 -12.33
CA ASP A 21 -15.18 -3.24 -13.30
C ASP A 21 -15.80 -3.34 -14.71
N VAL A 22 -16.68 -2.40 -15.05
CA VAL A 22 -17.47 -2.44 -16.29
C VAL A 22 -16.61 -2.19 -17.52
N MET A 23 -15.42 -1.58 -17.37
CA MET A 23 -14.46 -1.42 -18.47
C MET A 23 -13.67 -2.71 -18.77
N GLY A 24 -13.84 -3.77 -17.97
CA GLY A 24 -13.19 -5.06 -18.18
C GLY A 24 -11.68 -5.02 -18.05
N LYS A 25 -11.14 -4.08 -17.26
CA LYS A 25 -9.71 -3.98 -17.01
C LYS A 25 -9.19 -5.23 -16.30
N THR A 26 -7.99 -5.66 -16.68
CA THR A 26 -7.32 -6.84 -16.09
C THR A 26 -5.84 -6.56 -15.85
N SER A 27 -5.28 -7.24 -14.84
CA SER A 27 -3.85 -7.31 -14.59
C SER A 27 -3.40 -8.78 -14.53
N THR A 28 -2.09 -8.98 -14.57
CA THR A 28 -1.47 -10.30 -14.52
C THR A 28 -0.39 -10.35 -13.44
N ILE A 29 -0.29 -11.46 -12.73
CA ILE A 29 0.78 -11.67 -11.75
C ILE A 29 1.24 -13.13 -11.74
N GLN A 30 2.54 -13.33 -11.56
CA GLN A 30 3.10 -14.66 -11.38
C GLN A 30 2.88 -15.11 -9.93
N TYR A 31 2.17 -16.21 -9.75
CA TYR A 31 2.16 -16.94 -8.49
C TYR A 31 3.34 -17.91 -8.45
N GLU A 32 4.12 -17.88 -7.38
CA GLU A 32 5.15 -18.85 -7.03
C GLU A 32 5.01 -19.18 -5.53
N GLY A 33 4.08 -20.07 -5.21
CA GLY A 33 3.67 -20.36 -3.84
C GLY A 33 3.42 -21.85 -3.56
N PRO A 34 3.06 -22.23 -2.33
CA PRO A 34 2.65 -23.59 -2.01
C PRO A 34 1.45 -24.04 -2.83
N GLU A 35 1.46 -25.27 -3.35
CA GLU A 35 0.28 -25.81 -4.04
C GLU A 35 -0.94 -25.90 -3.12
N LYS A 36 -0.71 -26.25 -1.86
CA LYS A 36 -1.76 -26.44 -0.86
C LYS A 36 -1.43 -25.69 0.41
N LEU A 37 -2.43 -24.99 0.94
CA LEU A 37 -2.37 -24.39 2.27
C LEU A 37 -3.31 -25.12 3.22
N LEU A 38 -2.86 -25.30 4.46
CA LEU A 38 -3.70 -25.70 5.57
C LEU A 38 -4.10 -24.46 6.34
N LEU A 39 -5.40 -24.21 6.40
CA LEU A 39 -5.99 -23.04 7.02
C LEU A 39 -6.64 -23.45 8.33
N TRP A 40 -6.30 -22.75 9.41
CA TRP A 40 -6.95 -22.91 10.70
C TRP A 40 -8.00 -21.82 10.85
N LEU A 41 -9.26 -22.25 10.94
CA LEU A 41 -10.41 -21.35 11.00
C LEU A 41 -11.09 -21.47 12.36
N THR A 42 -11.57 -20.35 12.90
CA THR A 42 -12.40 -20.35 14.11
C THR A 42 -13.72 -21.06 13.86
N LYS A 43 -14.18 -21.88 14.81
CA LYS A 43 -15.54 -22.45 14.77
C LYS A 43 -16.63 -21.39 14.93
N ASP A 44 -16.30 -20.28 15.58
CA ASP A 44 -17.15 -19.10 15.69
C ASP A 44 -16.76 -18.09 14.60
N GLY A 45 -17.56 -18.05 13.53
CA GLY A 45 -17.41 -17.07 12.46
C GLY A 45 -16.53 -17.47 11.27
N ASN A 46 -15.85 -18.62 11.27
CA ASN A 46 -15.00 -19.10 10.18
C ASN A 46 -13.87 -18.13 9.79
N ASN A 47 -13.30 -17.45 10.79
CA ASN A 47 -12.23 -16.48 10.58
C ASN A 47 -10.88 -17.19 10.49
N LEU A 48 -10.00 -16.69 9.62
CA LEU A 48 -8.65 -17.22 9.47
C LEU A 48 -7.76 -16.79 10.64
N GLU A 49 -7.21 -17.76 11.35
CA GLU A 49 -6.24 -17.54 12.44
C GLU A 49 -4.82 -17.79 11.95
N GLU A 50 -4.60 -18.91 11.26
CA GLU A 50 -3.28 -19.28 10.73
C GLU A 50 -3.40 -19.94 9.36
N ALA A 51 -2.40 -19.69 8.50
CA ALA A 51 -2.24 -20.33 7.21
C ALA A 51 -0.84 -20.95 7.12
N TRP A 52 -0.81 -22.25 6.84
CA TRP A 52 0.42 -23.04 6.78
C TRP A 52 0.60 -23.60 5.37
N ASP A 53 1.85 -23.72 4.93
CA ASP A 53 2.16 -24.63 3.83
C ASP A 53 1.86 -26.06 4.30
N ALA A 54 1.08 -26.81 3.52
CA ALA A 54 0.74 -28.19 3.84
C ALA A 54 1.98 -29.09 3.99
N ASP A 55 3.07 -28.79 3.29
CA ASP A 55 4.34 -29.53 3.38
C ASP A 55 5.19 -29.15 4.61
N ASP A 56 4.92 -28.01 5.25
CA ASP A 56 5.73 -27.47 6.36
C ASP A 56 4.98 -27.45 7.70
N MET A 57 3.69 -27.82 7.71
CA MET A 57 2.92 -27.88 8.94
C MET A 57 3.47 -28.96 9.87
N THR A 58 4.15 -28.54 10.93
CA THR A 58 4.57 -29.43 12.03
C THR A 58 3.33 -30.01 12.74
N GLU A 59 3.42 -31.23 13.30
CA GLU A 59 2.35 -31.96 14.02
C GLU A 59 1.85 -31.25 15.31
N ARG A 60 1.39 -30.00 15.19
CA ARG A 60 0.83 -29.23 16.29
C ARG A 60 -0.62 -29.67 16.51
N PRO A 61 -1.04 -29.86 17.76
CA PRO A 61 -2.44 -30.10 18.05
C PRO A 61 -3.25 -28.87 17.65
N LEU A 62 -4.31 -29.09 16.88
CA LEU A 62 -5.25 -28.03 16.52
C LEU A 62 -5.99 -27.55 17.78
N PRO A 63 -6.06 -26.22 18.05
CA PRO A 63 -6.86 -25.68 19.14
C PRO A 63 -8.33 -26.12 19.07
N GLY A 64 -8.94 -26.35 20.24
CA GLY A 64 -10.28 -26.97 20.32
C GLY A 64 -11.42 -26.10 19.78
N ASP A 65 -11.21 -24.79 19.68
CA ASP A 65 -12.09 -23.77 19.11
C ASP A 65 -11.88 -23.57 17.60
N MET A 66 -10.95 -24.30 16.98
CA MET A 66 -10.63 -24.20 15.56
C MET A 66 -10.95 -25.50 14.80
N TYR A 67 -11.07 -25.37 13.48
CA TYR A 67 -11.12 -26.49 12.53
C TYR A 67 -10.19 -26.20 11.35
N GLN A 68 -9.77 -27.26 10.65
CA GLN A 68 -8.82 -27.16 9.55
C GLN A 68 -9.51 -27.31 8.20
N VAL A 69 -9.13 -26.49 7.23
CA VAL A 69 -9.55 -26.57 5.83
C VAL A 69 -8.32 -26.58 4.93
N GLU A 70 -8.35 -27.35 3.86
CA GLU A 70 -7.31 -27.34 2.81
C GLU A 70 -7.74 -26.38 1.70
N LEU A 71 -6.85 -25.43 1.36
CA LEU A 71 -6.96 -24.57 0.20
C LEU A 71 -6.00 -25.06 -0.89
N ASP A 72 -6.56 -25.50 -2.02
CA ASP A 72 -5.80 -25.93 -3.19
C ASP A 72 -5.66 -24.76 -4.19
N ALA A 73 -4.44 -24.25 -4.36
CA ALA A 73 -4.16 -23.15 -5.29
C ALA A 73 -4.39 -23.54 -6.76
N LYS A 74 -4.50 -24.83 -7.10
CA LYS A 74 -4.85 -25.32 -8.44
C LYS A 74 -6.35 -25.42 -8.69
N ALA A 75 -7.18 -25.24 -7.67
CA ALA A 75 -8.63 -25.33 -7.82
C ALA A 75 -9.22 -24.23 -8.73
N GLY A 76 -8.55 -23.08 -8.82
CA GLY A 76 -8.93 -21.97 -9.69
C GLY A 76 -8.11 -20.71 -9.43
N ASP A 77 -8.26 -19.71 -10.31
CA ASP A 77 -7.55 -18.43 -10.19
C ASP A 77 -7.90 -17.71 -8.88
N LYS A 78 -9.16 -17.79 -8.43
CA LYS A 78 -9.60 -17.21 -7.15
C LYS A 78 -8.88 -17.85 -5.97
N GLU A 79 -8.84 -19.18 -5.91
CA GLU A 79 -8.16 -19.93 -4.85
C GLU A 79 -6.64 -19.66 -4.87
N CYS A 80 -6.05 -19.54 -6.05
CA CYS A 80 -4.64 -19.16 -6.21
C CYS A 80 -4.37 -17.72 -5.73
N LEU A 81 -5.26 -16.77 -6.04
CA LEU A 81 -5.20 -15.39 -5.55
C LEU A 81 -5.28 -15.33 -4.03
N ILE A 82 -6.23 -16.05 -3.43
CA ILE A 82 -6.36 -16.18 -1.97
C ILE A 82 -5.07 -16.74 -1.39
N ALA A 83 -4.59 -17.87 -1.93
CA ALA A 83 -3.38 -18.53 -1.44
C ALA A 83 -2.15 -17.62 -1.47
N GLY A 84 -2.00 -16.78 -2.51
CA GLY A 84 -0.87 -15.85 -2.56
C GLY A 84 -0.99 -14.64 -1.63
N MET A 85 -2.20 -14.24 -1.23
CA MET A 85 -2.42 -13.11 -0.30
C MET A 85 -2.32 -13.49 1.18
N ILE A 86 -2.68 -14.73 1.54
CA ILE A 86 -2.69 -15.21 2.93
C ILE A 86 -1.57 -16.20 3.24
N GLY A 87 -0.97 -16.78 2.20
CA GLY A 87 0.07 -17.79 2.36
C GLY A 87 1.31 -17.28 3.07
N PRO A 88 2.16 -18.20 3.55
CA PRO A 88 3.38 -17.86 4.25
C PRO A 88 4.27 -16.97 3.38
N SER A 89 4.75 -15.88 3.97
CA SER A 89 5.72 -14.97 3.38
C SER A 89 6.81 -14.65 4.38
N THR A 90 8.02 -14.42 3.89
CA THR A 90 9.21 -14.05 4.66
C THR A 90 9.85 -12.82 4.04
N GLU A 91 10.89 -12.26 4.67
CA GLU A 91 11.65 -11.14 4.10
C GLU A 91 12.25 -11.42 2.71
N THR A 92 12.40 -12.69 2.33
CA THR A 92 13.03 -13.10 1.06
C THR A 92 12.09 -13.86 0.12
N TYR A 93 10.85 -14.09 0.55
CA TYR A 93 9.90 -14.92 -0.19
C TYR A 93 8.48 -14.41 -0.05
N HIS A 94 7.87 -14.10 -1.18
CA HIS A 94 6.47 -13.71 -1.29
C HIS A 94 5.86 -14.44 -2.49
N PRO A 95 4.67 -15.07 -2.35
CA PRO A 95 4.05 -15.82 -3.45
C PRO A 95 3.80 -15.03 -4.73
N PHE A 96 3.70 -13.69 -4.64
CA PHE A 96 3.51 -12.79 -5.77
C PHE A 96 4.76 -11.95 -6.10
N GLY A 97 5.91 -12.30 -5.51
CA GLY A 97 7.11 -11.48 -5.55
C GLY A 97 7.00 -10.23 -4.67
N ASN A 98 8.05 -9.41 -4.69
CA ASN A 98 8.07 -8.18 -3.92
C ASN A 98 7.11 -7.16 -4.54
N LEU A 99 6.31 -6.52 -3.68
CA LEU A 99 5.50 -5.37 -4.08
C LEU A 99 6.42 -4.31 -4.70
N LYS A 100 6.02 -3.74 -5.84
CA LYS A 100 6.75 -2.62 -6.43
C LYS A 100 6.25 -1.30 -5.84
N ARG A 101 7.15 -0.32 -5.77
CA ARG A 101 6.81 1.08 -5.50
C ARG A 101 7.30 1.94 -6.64
N TYR A 102 6.36 2.61 -7.30
CA TYR A 102 6.64 3.49 -8.42
C TYR A 102 6.88 4.90 -7.89
N GLU A 103 8.04 5.48 -8.21
CA GLU A 103 8.28 6.92 -8.07
C GLU A 103 7.24 7.68 -8.89
N ILE A 104 6.70 8.78 -8.38
CA ILE A 104 5.71 9.61 -9.06
C ILE A 104 6.15 11.06 -9.01
N LYS A 105 6.14 11.76 -10.15
CA LYS A 105 6.46 13.18 -10.18
C LYS A 105 5.37 13.98 -9.47
N THR A 106 5.74 14.73 -8.44
CA THR A 106 4.80 15.45 -7.58
C THR A 106 5.35 16.79 -7.12
N GLY A 107 4.51 17.82 -7.09
CA GLY A 107 4.86 19.13 -6.52
C GLY A 107 5.96 19.88 -7.30
N PRO A 108 6.59 20.87 -6.65
CA PRO A 108 7.69 21.66 -7.22
C PRO A 108 8.96 20.85 -7.48
N ASP A 109 9.76 21.25 -8.48
CA ASP A 109 11.00 20.54 -8.87
C ASP A 109 12.09 20.54 -7.78
N ASP A 110 12.00 21.41 -6.76
CA ASP A 110 12.93 21.45 -5.62
C ASP A 110 12.52 20.53 -4.45
N VAL A 111 11.39 19.84 -4.58
CA VAL A 111 10.92 18.83 -3.62
C VAL A 111 11.10 17.43 -4.22
N PRO A 112 11.59 16.44 -3.44
CA PRO A 112 11.67 15.06 -3.91
C PRO A 112 10.31 14.52 -4.35
N ASN A 113 10.35 13.71 -5.42
CA ASN A 113 9.20 12.95 -5.91
C ASN A 113 8.63 12.02 -4.82
N SER A 114 7.32 11.83 -4.85
CA SER A 114 6.63 10.85 -4.00
C SER A 114 6.69 9.45 -4.63
N SER A 115 6.02 8.47 -4.01
CA SER A 115 5.87 7.15 -4.57
C SER A 115 4.52 6.52 -4.22
N ILE A 116 4.01 5.70 -5.12
CA ILE A 116 2.83 4.87 -4.88
C ILE A 116 3.24 3.39 -4.92
N LYS A 117 2.55 2.58 -4.14
CA LYS A 117 2.63 1.12 -4.26
C LYS A 117 1.96 0.70 -5.56
N ASP A 118 2.40 -0.41 -6.15
CA ASP A 118 1.79 -0.96 -7.37
C ASP A 118 0.29 -1.11 -7.15
N PRO A 119 -0.54 -0.31 -7.85
CA PRO A 119 -1.96 -0.31 -7.59
C PRO A 119 -2.55 -1.67 -8.01
N THR A 120 -2.00 -2.31 -9.04
CA THR A 120 -2.53 -3.55 -9.61
C THR A 120 -2.18 -4.79 -8.80
N TYR A 121 -1.31 -4.69 -7.79
CA TYR A 121 -0.90 -5.82 -6.98
C TYR A 121 -2.11 -6.43 -6.22
N PRO A 122 -2.25 -7.77 -6.12
CA PRO A 122 -3.47 -8.39 -5.60
C PRO A 122 -3.94 -7.88 -4.23
N SER A 123 -3.03 -7.65 -3.28
CA SER A 123 -3.38 -7.11 -1.96
C SER A 123 -3.75 -5.61 -1.94
N HIS A 124 -3.60 -4.91 -3.07
CA HIS A 124 -4.03 -3.54 -3.28
C HIS A 124 -5.31 -3.47 -4.13
N VAL A 125 -5.58 -4.51 -4.92
CA VAL A 125 -6.83 -4.67 -5.69
C VAL A 125 -7.92 -5.28 -4.84
N PHE A 126 -7.62 -6.32 -4.07
CA PHE A 126 -8.58 -7.07 -3.26
C PHE A 126 -8.37 -6.83 -1.78
N ASP A 127 -9.47 -6.83 -1.02
CA ASP A 127 -9.43 -6.59 0.41
C ASP A 127 -8.90 -7.82 1.18
N ARG A 128 -7.68 -7.71 1.69
CA ARG A 128 -7.05 -8.79 2.47
C ARG A 128 -7.78 -9.05 3.79
N ASN A 129 -8.35 -8.03 4.43
CA ASN A 129 -9.03 -8.19 5.71
C ASN A 129 -10.38 -8.88 5.50
N ASP A 130 -11.11 -8.54 4.43
CA ASP A 130 -12.37 -9.21 4.07
C ASP A 130 -12.17 -10.72 3.82
N ILE A 131 -11.02 -11.12 3.27
CA ILE A 131 -10.69 -12.55 3.05
C ILE A 131 -10.46 -13.30 4.37
N GLN A 132 -9.95 -12.61 5.41
CA GLN A 132 -9.68 -13.24 6.71
C GLN A 132 -10.96 -13.48 7.51
N GLU A 133 -12.03 -12.71 7.25
CA GLU A 133 -13.30 -12.83 7.95
C GLU A 133 -14.30 -13.71 7.19
N ASN A 134 -14.89 -14.69 7.89
CA ASN A 134 -15.84 -15.65 7.32
C ASN A 134 -15.34 -16.23 5.98
N MET A 135 -14.09 -16.69 6.00
CA MET A 135 -13.31 -17.01 4.81
C MET A 135 -13.88 -18.19 4.02
N TYR A 136 -14.51 -19.13 4.70
CA TYR A 136 -14.96 -20.40 4.14
C TYR A 136 -16.36 -20.74 4.64
N ASP A 137 -17.20 -21.18 3.70
CA ASP A 137 -18.53 -21.68 3.99
C ASP A 137 -18.50 -23.22 4.08
N PRO A 138 -18.71 -23.81 5.28
CA PRO A 138 -18.68 -25.25 5.48
C PRO A 138 -19.86 -25.99 4.85
N GLU A 139 -20.99 -25.32 4.58
CA GLU A 139 -22.17 -25.95 3.96
C GLU A 139 -21.94 -26.12 2.45
N THR A 140 -21.46 -25.07 1.79
CA THR A 140 -21.21 -25.08 0.33
C THR A 140 -19.81 -25.59 -0.04
N LYS A 141 -18.91 -25.65 0.94
CA LYS A 141 -17.48 -25.98 0.77
C LYS A 141 -16.76 -25.03 -0.19
N GLN A 142 -17.07 -23.75 -0.10
CA GLN A 142 -16.49 -22.71 -0.96
C GLN A 142 -15.80 -21.63 -0.15
N PHE A 143 -14.67 -21.15 -0.68
CA PHE A 143 -14.04 -19.93 -0.21
C PHE A 143 -14.80 -18.70 -0.67
N LYS A 144 -14.84 -17.70 0.22
CA LYS A 144 -15.42 -16.39 -0.01
C LYS A 144 -14.93 -15.78 -1.34
N ASN A 145 -15.83 -15.10 -2.04
CA ASN A 145 -15.44 -14.36 -3.24
C ASN A 145 -14.60 -13.14 -2.86
N LEU A 146 -13.61 -12.85 -3.70
CA LEU A 146 -12.77 -11.67 -3.54
C LEU A 146 -13.60 -10.40 -3.76
N ARG A 147 -13.42 -9.43 -2.86
CA ARG A 147 -14.02 -8.09 -2.96
C ARG A 147 -12.92 -7.08 -3.24
N TYR A 148 -13.23 -6.07 -4.05
CA TYR A 148 -12.26 -5.00 -4.31
C TYR A 148 -12.00 -4.21 -3.04
N HIS A 149 -10.75 -3.85 -2.81
CA HIS A 149 -10.32 -3.10 -1.65
C HIS A 149 -10.94 -1.69 -1.67
N ASP A 150 -11.71 -1.38 -0.62
CA ASP A 150 -12.31 -0.08 -0.44
C ASP A 150 -11.45 0.76 0.53
N ASN A 151 -10.81 1.79 -0.02
CA ASN A 151 -10.06 2.78 0.74
C ASN A 151 -10.69 4.18 0.61
N THR A 152 -11.93 4.28 0.12
CA THR A 152 -12.63 5.55 -0.13
C THR A 152 -12.71 6.39 1.14
N SER A 153 -13.01 5.78 2.30
CA SER A 153 -13.06 6.49 3.58
C SER A 153 -11.74 7.20 3.97
N ASN A 154 -10.59 6.66 3.58
CA ASN A 154 -9.30 7.31 3.80
C ASN A 154 -9.01 8.39 2.73
N MET A 155 -9.56 8.24 1.53
CA MET A 155 -9.46 9.22 0.44
C MET A 155 -10.40 10.42 0.64
N ASP A 156 -11.61 10.21 1.18
CA ASP A 156 -12.55 11.27 1.57
C ASP A 156 -11.95 12.21 2.62
N ASN A 157 -11.03 11.69 3.45
CA ASN A 157 -10.27 12.48 4.41
C ASN A 157 -9.17 13.35 3.79
N LEU A 158 -9.01 13.35 2.47
CA LEU A 158 -8.01 14.09 1.72
C LEU A 158 -8.62 15.20 0.86
N ASP A 159 -9.82 15.69 1.18
CA ASP A 159 -10.36 16.88 0.53
C ASP A 159 -9.52 18.16 0.82
N ASP A 160 -9.73 19.21 0.01
CA ASP A 160 -8.98 20.45 0.16
C ASP A 160 -9.20 21.14 1.52
N ASP A 161 -10.35 20.94 2.16
CA ASP A 161 -10.65 21.50 3.48
C ASP A 161 -9.82 20.83 4.57
N ARG A 162 -9.61 19.52 4.47
CA ARG A 162 -8.72 18.75 5.35
C ARG A 162 -7.26 19.14 5.15
N ILE A 163 -6.83 19.35 3.90
CA ILE A 163 -5.50 19.89 3.61
C ILE A 163 -5.34 21.28 4.24
N ARG A 164 -6.30 22.18 4.04
CA ARG A 164 -6.30 23.52 4.68
C ARG A 164 -6.27 23.42 6.21
N HIS A 165 -7.05 22.51 6.79
CA HIS A 165 -7.13 22.30 8.23
C HIS A 165 -5.80 21.81 8.80
N LYS A 166 -5.19 20.78 8.20
CA LYS A 166 -3.87 20.25 8.60
C LYS A 166 -2.80 21.34 8.50
N ARG A 167 -2.77 22.10 7.41
CA ARG A 167 -1.86 23.25 7.25
C ARG A 167 -2.02 24.25 8.38
N ASN A 168 -3.25 24.66 8.68
CA ASN A 168 -3.53 25.62 9.75
C ASN A 168 -3.11 25.06 11.12
N MET A 169 -3.31 23.76 11.35
CA MET A 169 -2.88 23.13 12.61
C MET A 169 -1.37 23.12 12.78
N LEU A 170 -0.61 22.84 11.72
CA LEU A 170 0.86 22.92 11.74
C LEU A 170 1.36 24.36 11.92
N LEU A 171 0.67 25.36 11.35
CA LEU A 171 0.94 26.77 11.59
C LEU A 171 0.67 27.14 13.06
N VAL A 172 -0.43 26.71 13.66
CA VAL A 172 -0.69 26.96 15.09
C VAL A 172 0.36 26.28 15.97
N ALA A 173 0.67 25.02 15.70
CA ALA A 173 1.64 24.24 16.48
C ALA A 173 3.06 24.85 16.45
N SER A 174 3.44 25.51 15.35
CA SER A 174 4.76 26.13 15.18
C SER A 174 4.83 27.60 15.60
N ASP A 175 3.75 28.18 16.13
CA ASP A 175 3.69 29.63 16.39
C ASP A 175 4.67 30.10 17.47
N HIS A 176 4.73 29.34 18.58
CA HIS A 176 5.66 29.60 19.68
C HIS A 176 7.14 29.56 19.26
N ARG A 177 7.48 28.76 18.23
CA ARG A 177 8.84 28.62 17.69
C ARG A 177 9.31 29.85 16.91
N VAL A 178 8.42 30.78 16.56
CA VAL A 178 8.78 32.04 15.88
C VAL A 178 8.51 33.25 16.76
N ALA A 179 7.53 33.17 17.67
CA ALA A 179 7.20 34.25 18.59
C ALA A 179 8.21 34.41 19.74
N ALA A 180 8.93 33.34 20.09
CA ALA A 180 9.97 33.38 21.11
C ALA A 180 11.07 34.40 20.77
N SER A 181 11.50 35.17 21.78
CA SER A 181 12.53 36.21 21.68
C SER A 181 13.94 35.70 22.02
N ASP A 182 14.02 34.54 22.66
CA ASP A 182 15.21 33.88 23.19
C ASP A 182 15.78 32.79 22.25
N ILE A 183 15.11 32.53 21.13
CA ILE A 183 15.58 31.59 20.10
C ILE A 183 16.68 32.22 19.22
N PRO A 184 17.77 31.47 18.93
CA PRO A 184 18.80 31.92 17.99
C PRO A 184 18.23 32.32 16.62
N ALA A 185 18.82 33.34 16.00
CA ALA A 185 18.34 33.89 14.73
C ALA A 185 18.27 32.83 13.60
N GLU A 186 19.26 31.94 13.53
CA GLU A 186 19.29 30.83 12.55
C GLU A 186 18.11 29.86 12.76
N LEU A 187 17.86 29.44 14.00
CA LEU A 187 16.74 28.54 14.31
C LEU A 187 15.40 29.22 14.01
N LYS A 188 15.27 30.51 14.35
CA LYS A 188 14.08 31.30 14.03
C LYS A 188 13.84 31.40 12.52
N LYS A 189 14.91 31.53 11.73
CA LYS A 189 14.86 31.51 10.26
C LYS A 189 14.37 30.16 9.74
N GLU A 190 14.90 29.03 10.22
CA GLU A 190 14.44 27.68 9.84
C GLU A 190 12.92 27.51 10.06
N TRP A 191 12.41 27.94 11.21
CA TRP A 191 10.97 27.87 11.50
C TRP A 191 10.13 28.85 10.67
N THR A 192 10.66 30.02 10.34
CA THR A 192 9.99 30.99 9.46
C THR A 192 9.89 30.44 8.03
N ASP A 193 10.96 29.82 7.52
CA ASP A 193 11.00 29.18 6.21
C ASP A 193 10.04 27.98 6.14
N TYR A 194 10.01 27.14 7.19
CA TYR A 194 9.04 26.05 7.32
C TYR A 194 7.58 26.56 7.24
N ARG A 195 7.24 27.61 7.99
CA ARG A 195 5.89 28.21 7.96
C ARG A 195 5.56 28.86 6.63
N LYS A 196 6.56 29.38 5.91
CA LYS A 196 6.37 29.88 4.56
C LYS A 196 5.98 28.74 3.62
N LYS A 197 6.76 27.65 3.59
CA LYS A 197 6.44 26.44 2.81
C LYS A 197 5.03 25.91 3.09
N LEU A 198 4.61 25.88 4.36
CA LEU A 198 3.23 25.49 4.71
C LEU A 198 2.17 26.41 4.07
N ARG A 199 2.39 27.72 4.01
CA ARG A 199 1.44 28.66 3.40
C ARG A 199 1.41 28.55 1.89
N ASP A 200 2.56 28.24 1.29
CA ASP A 200 2.74 28.15 -0.16
C ASP A 200 2.20 26.81 -0.73
N LEU A 201 2.00 25.78 0.12
CA LEU A 201 1.44 24.47 -0.24
C LEU A 201 0.28 24.50 -1.25
N PRO A 202 -0.81 25.27 -1.07
CA PRO A 202 -1.94 25.25 -2.01
C PRO A 202 -1.58 25.74 -3.41
N ALA A 203 -0.58 26.62 -3.54
CA ALA A 203 -0.13 27.11 -4.85
C ALA A 203 0.86 26.13 -5.48
N ASP A 204 1.83 25.66 -4.68
CA ASP A 204 2.91 24.76 -5.09
C ASP A 204 2.40 23.37 -5.50
N TRP A 205 1.28 22.92 -4.93
CA TRP A 205 0.73 21.58 -5.12
C TRP A 205 -0.64 21.58 -5.81
N LYS A 206 -1.05 22.68 -6.44
CA LYS A 206 -2.39 22.85 -7.02
C LYS A 206 -2.77 21.80 -8.08
N GLU A 207 -1.78 21.26 -8.79
CA GLU A 207 -1.98 20.22 -9.82
C GLU A 207 -1.71 18.81 -9.27
N CYS A 208 -1.31 18.67 -8.01
CA CYS A 208 -0.98 17.38 -7.43
C CYS A 208 -2.14 16.88 -6.58
N PRO A 209 -2.60 15.62 -6.75
CA PRO A 209 -3.65 15.09 -5.89
C PRO A 209 -3.24 15.07 -4.43
N ASN A 210 -4.24 15.33 -3.60
CA ASN A 210 -4.04 15.57 -2.17
C ASN A 210 -3.37 14.39 -1.44
N GLU A 211 -3.54 13.15 -1.94
CA GLU A 211 -2.87 11.96 -1.40
C GLU A 211 -1.36 11.94 -1.61
N LEU A 212 -0.85 12.70 -2.58
CA LEU A 212 0.56 12.74 -2.95
C LEU A 212 1.29 13.98 -2.43
N ILE A 213 0.59 14.88 -1.73
CA ILE A 213 1.18 16.08 -1.15
C ILE A 213 2.23 15.70 -0.10
N GLU A 214 3.49 15.98 -0.39
CA GLU A 214 4.58 15.85 0.58
C GLU A 214 4.58 17.07 1.51
N TRP A 215 4.30 16.81 2.79
CA TRP A 215 4.23 17.87 3.79
C TRP A 215 5.63 18.33 4.18
N PRO A 216 5.90 19.65 4.27
CA PRO A 216 7.13 20.16 4.82
C PRO A 216 7.40 19.51 6.18
N LYS A 217 8.62 19.02 6.39
CA LYS A 217 9.04 18.51 7.69
C LYS A 217 9.36 19.69 8.60
N ASP A 218 8.93 19.63 9.85
CA ASP A 218 9.35 20.62 10.83
C ASP A 218 10.87 20.56 11.03
N PRO A 219 11.53 21.68 11.41
CA PRO A 219 12.98 21.74 11.53
C PRO A 219 13.59 20.72 12.49
N ASP A 220 12.88 20.39 13.58
CA ASP A 220 13.36 19.42 14.58
C ASP A 220 13.36 17.98 14.01
N LYS A 221 12.29 17.59 13.31
CA LYS A 221 12.23 16.28 12.63
C LYS A 221 13.17 16.20 11.45
N ALA A 222 13.37 17.30 10.70
CA ALA A 222 14.33 17.32 9.61
C ALA A 222 15.74 16.99 10.11
N LYS A 223 16.13 17.54 11.27
CA LYS A 223 17.40 17.22 11.94
C LYS A 223 17.45 15.76 12.39
N GLY A 224 16.40 15.27 13.05
CA GLY A 224 16.33 13.88 13.50
C GLY A 224 16.44 12.87 12.34
N VAL A 225 15.84 13.15 11.18
CA VAL A 225 15.99 12.31 9.98
C VAL A 225 17.42 12.37 9.45
N ALA A 226 18.01 13.56 9.34
CA ALA A 226 19.38 13.71 8.86
C ALA A 226 20.39 12.98 9.78
N GLU A 227 20.19 13.03 11.09
CA GLU A 227 20.99 12.31 12.09
C GLU A 227 20.81 10.79 11.95
N MET A 228 19.58 10.32 11.74
CA MET A 228 19.30 8.90 11.50
C MET A 228 19.95 8.42 10.19
N GLU A 229 19.88 9.20 9.11
CA GLU A 229 20.54 8.87 7.84
C GLU A 229 22.07 8.87 7.98
N ALA A 230 22.63 9.83 8.74
CA ALA A 230 24.06 9.88 9.04
C ALA A 230 24.53 8.73 9.95
N SER A 231 23.63 8.15 10.77
CA SER A 231 23.95 7.03 11.66
C SER A 231 24.22 5.71 10.93
N GLY A 232 23.92 5.63 9.63
CA GLY A 232 24.12 4.43 8.81
C GLY A 232 23.20 3.27 9.18
N GLN A 233 22.15 3.51 9.99
CA GLN A 233 21.11 2.51 10.20
C GLN A 233 20.50 2.11 8.85
N PRO A 234 20.37 0.80 8.57
CA PRO A 234 19.80 0.35 7.31
C PRO A 234 18.38 0.91 7.19
N LYS A 235 18.11 1.64 6.11
CA LYS A 235 16.75 2.02 5.75
C LYS A 235 15.92 0.73 5.71
N PRO A 236 14.68 0.71 6.25
CA PRO A 236 13.82 -0.46 6.09
C PRO A 236 13.80 -0.81 4.61
N LEU A 237 14.03 -2.09 4.28
CA LEU A 237 14.07 -2.58 2.90
C LEU A 237 12.79 -2.10 2.22
N ILE A 238 12.93 -1.06 1.40
CA ILE A 238 11.83 -0.56 0.61
C ILE A 238 11.62 -1.65 -0.43
N ASP A 239 10.42 -2.23 -0.40
CA ASP A 239 9.72 -2.84 -1.54
C ASP A 239 10.33 -2.34 -2.87
N HIS A 240 10.63 -3.24 -3.81
CA HIS A 240 11.30 -2.95 -5.08
C HIS A 240 10.92 -1.57 -5.66
N TYR A 241 11.80 -0.58 -5.48
CA TYR A 241 11.56 0.80 -5.87
C TYR A 241 11.92 1.02 -7.34
N VAL A 242 10.98 1.50 -8.13
CA VAL A 242 11.11 1.73 -9.57
C VAL A 242 11.06 3.23 -9.83
N LYS A 243 12.19 3.78 -10.27
CA LYS A 243 12.29 5.20 -10.66
C LYS A 243 11.56 5.45 -11.96
N ILE A 244 11.16 6.70 -12.19
CA ILE A 244 10.50 7.12 -13.44
C ILE A 244 11.30 6.69 -14.68
N VAL A 245 12.62 6.88 -14.64
CA VAL A 245 13.54 6.56 -15.75
C VAL A 245 13.75 5.07 -15.98
N ASP A 246 13.45 4.23 -14.98
CA ASP A 246 13.67 2.78 -15.00
C ASP A 246 12.36 2.00 -15.30
N ARG A 247 11.23 2.71 -15.47
CA ARG A 247 9.92 2.08 -15.71
C ARG A 247 9.89 1.36 -17.05
N THR A 248 9.47 0.11 -17.01
CA THR A 248 9.11 -0.70 -18.19
C THR A 248 7.73 -0.30 -18.73
N PRO A 249 7.35 -0.71 -19.96
CA PRO A 249 5.98 -0.55 -20.46
C PRO A 249 4.91 -1.16 -19.54
N GLU A 250 5.23 -2.27 -18.89
CA GLU A 250 4.36 -2.94 -17.93
C GLU A 250 4.17 -2.09 -16.66
N ASP A 251 5.23 -1.46 -16.16
CA ASP A 251 5.16 -0.55 -15.01
C ASP A 251 4.30 0.68 -15.33
N LYS A 252 4.45 1.26 -16.53
CA LYS A 252 3.62 2.38 -16.99
C LYS A 252 2.15 1.98 -17.05
N LYS A 253 1.86 0.83 -17.66
CA LYS A 253 0.50 0.29 -17.75
C LYS A 253 -0.12 0.04 -16.38
N ALA A 254 0.64 -0.49 -15.41
CA ALA A 254 0.14 -0.71 -14.05
C ALA A 254 -0.27 0.62 -13.38
N ILE A 255 0.52 1.68 -13.57
CA ILE A 255 0.21 3.03 -13.06
C ILE A 255 -1.05 3.60 -13.76
N GLU A 256 -1.12 3.49 -15.09
CA GLU A 256 -2.26 3.97 -15.90
C GLU A 256 -3.58 3.25 -15.58
N GLN A 257 -3.51 1.97 -15.23
CA GLN A 257 -4.69 1.12 -15.07
C GLN A 257 -5.65 1.61 -13.99
N MET A 258 -5.17 2.41 -13.03
CA MET A 258 -5.94 2.89 -11.88
C MET A 258 -6.12 4.42 -11.87
N TRP A 259 -5.94 5.07 -13.03
CA TRP A 259 -6.19 6.49 -13.31
C TRP A 259 -7.70 6.85 -13.23
N PRO A 260 -8.11 8.07 -12.81
CA PRO A 260 -7.32 9.30 -12.71
C PRO A 260 -6.77 9.67 -11.33
N ILE A 261 -5.45 9.86 -11.28
CA ILE A 261 -4.80 10.77 -10.31
C ILE A 261 -4.60 12.08 -11.08
N ALA A 262 -5.65 12.92 -11.21
CA ALA A 262 -5.61 14.14 -12.03
C ALA A 262 -4.34 14.99 -11.75
N GLY A 263 -3.59 15.38 -12.80
CA GLY A 263 -2.40 16.24 -12.68
C GLY A 263 -1.07 15.55 -12.32
N VAL A 264 -1.02 14.22 -12.34
CA VAL A 264 0.21 13.43 -12.13
C VAL A 264 0.66 12.75 -13.42
N ASP A 265 1.86 13.05 -13.90
CA ASP A 265 2.46 12.34 -15.05
C ASP A 265 1.63 12.41 -16.35
N GLU A 266 0.88 13.50 -16.60
CA GLU A 266 0.23 13.79 -17.89
C GLU A 266 1.22 13.89 -19.08
N ASN A 267 2.52 13.81 -18.78
CA ASN A 267 3.62 13.80 -19.75
C ASN A 267 4.59 12.63 -19.55
N ALA A 268 4.20 11.52 -18.91
CA ALA A 268 4.96 10.29 -19.08
C ALA A 268 4.87 9.91 -20.58
N PRO A 269 5.99 9.90 -21.33
CA PRO A 269 5.96 9.60 -22.75
C PRO A 269 5.46 8.18 -23.02
#